data_AF-A0A7Y5NQB1-F1
#
_entry.id   AF-A0A7Y5NQB1-F1
#
_cell.length_a   1.000
_cell.length_b   1.000
_cell.length_c   1.000
_cell.angle_alpha   90.00
_cell.angle_beta   90.00
_cell.angle_gamma   90.00
#
_symmetry.space_group_name_H-M   'P 1'
#
loop_
_entity.id
_entity.type
_entity.pdbx_description
1 polymer ?
#
loop_
_entity_poly.entity_id
_entity_poly.type
_entity_poly.pdbx_seq_one_letter_code
_entity_poly.pdbx_strand_id
1 'polypeptide(L)'
;MDLSDDTLETIEALELCLSEIGFEGAWRAFLRAATTLLLPSLPPEASRWAEAADLYDAGRLTVSELEHKRASAWKYLDHAGAGSAPSQTAGLRAVLFRLWPASSRTDWYGEARYFIEFCGHAGVDEATLHALLKQCFAKVNRPIRV
;
A
#
# COMPACT_ATOMS: atom_id res chain seq x y z
N MET A 1 -0.07 -6.81 -18.70
CA MET A 1 -1.31 -7.47 -18.26
C MET A 1 -2.21 -6.33 -17.87
N ASP A 2 -3.38 -6.24 -18.47
CA ASP A 2 -4.31 -5.14 -18.24
C ASP A 2 -5.02 -5.35 -16.91
N LEU A 3 -5.24 -4.26 -16.18
CA LEU A 3 -6.05 -4.27 -14.97
C LEU A 3 -7.48 -4.66 -15.30
N SER A 4 -8.21 -5.22 -14.34
CA SER A 4 -9.66 -5.31 -14.47
C SER A 4 -10.24 -3.90 -14.60
N ASP A 5 -11.32 -3.79 -15.36
CA ASP A 5 -12.09 -2.54 -15.48
C ASP A 5 -12.51 -2.05 -14.08
N ASP A 6 -12.91 -2.95 -13.18
CA ASP A 6 -13.29 -2.63 -11.80
C ASP A 6 -12.14 -2.02 -10.98
N THR A 7 -10.90 -2.49 -11.15
CA THR A 7 -9.73 -1.90 -10.47
C THR A 7 -9.40 -0.51 -11.03
N LEU A 8 -9.53 -0.32 -12.36
CA LEU A 8 -9.34 0.98 -12.99
C LEU A 8 -10.40 1.99 -12.51
N GLU A 9 -11.68 1.61 -12.53
CA GLU A 9 -12.78 2.42 -12.02
C GLU A 9 -12.57 2.79 -10.55
N THR A 10 -12.05 1.86 -9.75
CA THR A 10 -11.73 2.10 -8.34
C THR A 10 -10.61 3.14 -8.17
N ILE A 11 -9.53 3.05 -8.95
CA ILE A 11 -8.43 4.01 -8.90
C ILE A 11 -8.90 5.39 -9.37
N GLU A 12 -9.69 5.46 -10.44
CA GLU A 12 -10.29 6.71 -10.93
C GLU A 12 -11.19 7.35 -9.87
N ALA A 13 -12.01 6.55 -9.18
CA ALA A 13 -12.85 7.04 -8.09
C ALA A 13 -12.04 7.55 -6.89
N LEU A 14 -10.89 6.93 -6.58
CA LEU A 14 -9.95 7.43 -5.58
C LEU A 14 -9.28 8.74 -6.02
N GLU A 15 -8.94 8.88 -7.31
CA GLU A 15 -8.35 10.10 -7.86
C GLU A 15 -9.27 11.31 -7.67
N LEU A 16 -10.59 11.13 -7.84
CA LEU A 16 -11.60 12.16 -7.55
C LEU A 16 -11.65 12.60 -6.09
N CYS A 17 -11.07 11.83 -5.17
CA CYS A 17 -11.03 12.11 -3.74
C CYS A 17 -9.70 12.68 -3.26
N LEU A 18 -8.68 12.84 -4.13
CA LEU A 18 -7.32 13.25 -3.74
C LEU A 18 -7.23 14.59 -3.00
N SER A 19 -8.14 15.52 -3.31
CA SER A 19 -8.21 16.84 -2.69
C SER A 19 -9.04 16.86 -1.40
N GLU A 20 -9.73 15.75 -1.07
CA GLU A 20 -10.61 15.68 0.08
C GLU A 20 -9.82 15.66 1.40
N ILE A 21 -10.36 16.35 2.41
CA ILE A 21 -9.81 16.32 3.75
C ILE A 21 -9.94 14.89 4.29
N GLY A 22 -8.83 14.32 4.76
CA GLY A 22 -8.78 12.96 5.31
C GLY A 22 -8.44 11.88 4.30
N PHE A 23 -8.27 12.21 3.02
CA PHE A 23 -7.84 11.26 1.98
C PHE A 23 -6.56 10.52 2.35
N GLU A 24 -5.51 11.25 2.72
CA GLU A 24 -4.21 10.66 3.10
C GLU A 24 -4.35 9.67 4.25
N GLY A 25 -5.16 10.01 5.27
CA GLY A 25 -5.44 9.12 6.40
C GLY A 25 -6.19 7.86 5.98
N ALA A 26 -7.20 7.99 5.11
CA ALA A 26 -7.96 6.85 4.58
C ALA A 26 -7.06 5.94 3.72
N TRP A 27 -6.20 6.52 2.88
CA TRP A 27 -5.24 5.76 2.08
C TRP A 27 -4.26 4.99 2.96
N ARG A 28 -3.67 5.66 3.95
CA ARG A 28 -2.73 5.02 4.89
C ARG A 28 -3.40 3.90 5.68
N ALA A 29 -4.66 4.08 6.08
CA ALA A 29 -5.45 3.03 6.70
C ALA A 29 -5.68 1.83 5.77
N PHE A 30 -5.95 2.07 4.48
CA PHE A 30 -6.10 1.02 3.47
C PHE A 30 -4.80 0.25 3.25
N LEU A 31 -3.68 0.96 3.01
CA LEU A 31 -2.36 0.33 2.88
C LEU A 31 -2.04 -0.57 4.08
N ARG A 32 -2.31 -0.08 5.29
CA ARG A 32 -2.11 -0.84 6.54
C ARG A 32 -2.97 -2.10 6.59
N ALA A 33 -4.26 -1.99 6.29
CA ALA A 33 -5.18 -3.12 6.33
C ALA A 33 -4.81 -4.19 5.30
N ALA A 34 -4.57 -3.80 4.05
CA ALA A 34 -4.21 -4.72 2.98
C ALA A 34 -2.86 -5.42 3.25
N THR A 35 -1.84 -4.67 3.67
CA THR A 35 -0.52 -5.26 3.98
C THR A 35 -0.55 -6.18 5.21
N THR A 36 -1.43 -5.93 6.17
CA THR A 36 -1.61 -6.81 7.35
C THR A 36 -2.09 -8.21 6.94
N LEU A 37 -2.90 -8.33 5.88
CA LEU A 37 -3.31 -9.62 5.32
C LEU A 37 -2.12 -10.41 4.75
N LEU A 38 -1.10 -9.71 4.29
CA LEU A 38 0.09 -10.30 3.66
C LEU A 38 1.14 -10.76 4.66
N LEU A 39 1.30 -10.05 5.80
CA LEU A 39 2.39 -10.29 6.75
C LEU A 39 2.60 -11.76 7.15
N PRO A 40 1.56 -12.60 7.39
CA PRO A 40 1.76 -13.98 7.81
C PRO A 40 2.48 -14.87 6.77
N SER A 41 2.44 -14.54 5.49
CA SER A 41 3.08 -15.30 4.41
C SER A 41 4.44 -14.73 3.99
N LEU A 42 4.88 -13.62 4.60
CA LEU A 42 6.08 -12.90 4.22
C LEU A 42 7.24 -13.14 5.20
N PRO A 43 8.50 -12.91 4.76
CA PRO A 43 9.66 -12.94 5.64
C PRO A 43 9.54 -11.94 6.81
N PRO A 44 10.22 -12.19 7.94
CA PRO A 44 10.17 -11.32 9.13
C PRO A 44 10.53 -9.86 8.88
N GLU A 45 11.37 -9.58 7.87
CA GLU A 45 11.70 -8.21 7.47
C GLU A 45 10.47 -7.37 7.10
N ALA A 46 9.44 -7.97 6.49
CA ALA A 46 8.19 -7.29 6.15
C ALA A 46 7.50 -6.72 7.40
N SER A 47 7.45 -7.49 8.49
CA SER A 47 6.86 -7.04 9.76
C SER A 47 7.61 -5.84 10.35
N ARG A 48 8.94 -5.80 10.22
CA ARG A 48 9.75 -4.65 10.67
C ARG A 48 9.47 -3.38 9.87
N TRP A 49 9.19 -3.51 8.57
CA TRP A 49 8.81 -2.39 7.72
C TRP A 49 7.40 -1.89 8.07
N ALA A 50 6.46 -2.81 8.29
CA ALA A 50 5.11 -2.47 8.71
C ALA A 50 5.09 -1.75 10.07
N GLU A 51 5.91 -2.20 11.03
CA GLU A 51 6.09 -1.53 12.32
C GLU A 51 6.66 -0.11 12.17
N ALA A 52 7.70 0.07 11.34
CA ALA A 52 8.25 1.39 11.07
C ALA A 52 7.21 2.34 10.44
N ALA A 53 6.37 1.82 9.55
CA ALA A 53 5.27 2.57 8.97
C ALA A 53 4.18 2.94 10.00
N ASP A 54 3.84 2.02 10.92
CA ASP A 54 2.91 2.28 12.03
C ASP A 54 3.46 3.35 12.98
N LEU A 55 4.76 3.36 13.26
CA LEU A 55 5.41 4.40 14.06
C LEU A 55 5.38 5.76 13.37
N TYR A 56 5.59 5.81 12.05
CA TYR A 56 5.46 7.03 11.27
C TYR A 56 4.01 7.54 11.28
N ASP A 57 3.03 6.66 11.11
CA ASP A 57 1.59 6.99 11.21
C ASP A 57 1.22 7.60 12.56
N ALA A 58 1.85 7.13 13.62
CA ALA A 58 1.65 7.64 14.97
C ALA A 58 2.43 8.92 15.27
N GLY A 59 3.16 9.49 14.30
CA GLY A 59 4.02 10.66 14.50
C GLY A 59 5.25 10.40 15.38
N ARG A 60 5.62 9.13 15.57
CA ARG A 60 6.75 8.69 16.41
C ARG A 60 8.04 8.43 15.63
N LEU A 61 7.97 8.55 14.30
CA LEU A 61 9.08 8.35 13.39
C LEU A 61 9.07 9.48 12.36
N THR A 62 10.22 10.05 12.09
CA THR A 62 10.37 11.19 11.17
C THR A 62 10.39 10.73 9.70
N VAL A 63 10.17 11.65 8.76
CA VAL A 63 10.28 11.34 7.33
C VAL A 63 11.67 10.78 6.98
N SER A 64 12.74 11.38 7.51
CA SER A 64 14.13 10.94 7.28
C SER A 64 14.39 9.50 7.76
N GLU A 65 13.86 9.15 8.93
CA GLU A 65 13.95 7.78 9.44
C GLU A 65 13.16 6.79 8.56
N LEU A 66 12.00 7.20 8.04
CA LEU A 66 11.18 6.37 7.15
C LEU A 66 11.91 6.14 5.82
N GLU A 67 12.53 7.17 5.27
CA GLU A 67 13.34 7.10 4.06
C GLU A 67 14.54 6.16 4.23
N HIS A 68 15.20 6.19 5.40
CA HIS A 68 16.28 5.26 5.72
C HIS A 68 15.81 3.80 5.76
N LYS A 69 14.62 3.55 6.35
CA LYS A 69 13.98 2.23 6.34
C LYS A 69 13.65 1.80 4.91
N ARG A 70 13.11 2.70 4.09
CA ARG A 70 12.81 2.45 2.67
C ARG A 70 14.06 2.06 1.88
N ALA A 71 15.16 2.80 2.05
CA ALA A 71 16.42 2.49 1.38
C ALA A 71 16.97 1.11 1.78
N SER A 72 16.83 0.74 3.06
CA SER A 72 17.24 -0.57 3.56
C SER A 72 16.35 -1.70 3.03
N ALA A 73 15.04 -1.46 2.93
CA ALA A 73 14.07 -2.41 2.36
C ALA A 73 14.34 -2.68 0.87
N TRP A 74 14.68 -1.65 0.09
CA TRP A 74 15.08 -1.81 -1.31
C TRP A 74 16.31 -2.69 -1.47
N LYS A 75 17.37 -2.44 -0.68
CA LYS A 75 18.57 -3.29 -0.69
C LYS A 75 18.24 -4.75 -0.36
N TYR A 76 17.32 -4.98 0.58
CA TYR A 76 16.86 -6.33 0.89
C TYR A 76 16.14 -6.97 -0.29
N LEU A 77 15.22 -6.25 -0.94
CA LEU A 77 14.51 -6.74 -2.13
C LEU A 77 15.48 -7.10 -3.27
N ASP A 78 16.50 -6.29 -3.50
CA ASP A 78 17.51 -6.55 -4.53
C ASP A 78 18.28 -7.86 -4.27
N HIS A 79 18.58 -8.16 -3.01
CA HIS A 79 19.27 -9.40 -2.62
C HIS A 79 18.34 -10.61 -2.56
N ALA A 80 17.13 -10.45 -2.02
CA ALA A 80 16.16 -11.53 -1.84
C ALA A 80 15.48 -11.93 -3.17
N GLY A 81 15.39 -11.01 -4.13
CA GLY A 81 14.70 -11.18 -5.41
C GLY A 81 15.23 -12.31 -6.28
N ALA A 82 16.50 -12.72 -6.11
CA ALA A 82 17.10 -13.80 -6.90
C ALA A 82 16.60 -15.22 -6.51
N GLY A 83 15.97 -15.39 -5.35
CA GLY A 83 15.56 -16.70 -4.84
C GLY A 83 14.13 -16.78 -4.29
N SER A 84 13.39 -15.67 -4.30
CA SER A 84 12.02 -15.61 -3.75
C SER A 84 10.98 -15.97 -4.81
N ALA A 85 9.84 -16.53 -4.38
CA ALA A 85 8.69 -16.73 -5.26
C ALA A 85 8.11 -15.38 -5.72
N PRO A 86 7.58 -15.27 -6.95
CA PRO A 86 7.02 -14.00 -7.46
C PRO A 86 5.94 -13.39 -6.56
N SER A 87 5.07 -14.20 -5.97
CA SER A 87 4.03 -13.76 -5.03
C SER A 87 4.61 -13.19 -3.73
N GLN A 88 5.71 -13.78 -3.24
CA GLN A 88 6.42 -13.28 -2.06
C GLN A 88 7.11 -11.94 -2.37
N THR A 89 7.75 -11.81 -3.54
CA THR A 89 8.33 -10.54 -4.00
C THR A 89 7.25 -9.47 -4.16
N ALA A 90 6.08 -9.80 -4.71
CA ALA A 90 4.95 -8.89 -4.81
C ALA A 90 4.48 -8.44 -3.42
N GLY A 91 4.32 -9.37 -2.47
CA GLY A 91 3.89 -9.01 -1.12
C GLY A 91 4.91 -8.15 -0.38
N LEU A 92 6.21 -8.42 -0.53
CA LEU A 92 7.26 -7.56 0.00
C LEU A 92 7.21 -6.15 -0.60
N ARG A 93 6.98 -6.04 -1.92
CA ARG A 93 6.79 -4.74 -2.59
C ARG A 93 5.57 -4.01 -2.04
N ALA A 94 4.43 -4.68 -1.89
CA ALA A 94 3.22 -4.09 -1.31
C ALA A 94 3.46 -3.53 0.10
N VAL A 95 4.18 -4.26 0.97
CA VAL A 95 4.55 -3.75 2.31
C VAL A 95 5.47 -2.53 2.21
N LEU A 96 6.40 -2.51 1.26
CA LEU A 96 7.35 -1.41 1.06
C LEU A 96 6.63 -0.09 0.75
N PHE A 97 5.47 -0.11 0.06
CA PHE A 97 4.67 1.10 -0.22
C PHE A 97 4.29 1.90 1.04
N ARG A 98 4.20 1.24 2.20
CA ARG A 98 3.94 1.93 3.48
C ARG A 98 5.07 2.84 3.96
N LEU A 99 6.26 2.69 3.38
CA LEU A 99 7.46 3.47 3.70
C LEU A 99 7.58 4.75 2.87
N TRP A 100 6.58 5.10 2.05
CA TRP A 100 6.48 6.42 1.46
C TRP A 100 5.77 7.40 2.42
N PRO A 101 6.27 8.65 2.53
CA PRO A 101 5.59 9.66 3.31
C PRO A 101 4.27 10.05 2.65
N ALA A 102 3.27 10.40 3.47
CA ALA A 102 1.91 10.71 3.01
C ALA A 102 1.84 11.91 2.03
N SER A 103 2.86 12.77 2.03
CA SER A 103 2.94 13.99 1.23
C SER A 103 3.42 13.79 -0.22
N SER A 104 3.82 12.57 -0.62
CA SER A 104 4.25 12.27 -1.99
C SER A 104 3.04 12.15 -2.91
N ARG A 105 2.61 13.26 -3.54
CA ARG A 105 1.43 13.28 -4.43
C ARG A 105 1.77 13.25 -5.92
N THR A 106 3.05 13.34 -6.29
CA THR A 106 3.49 13.54 -7.67
C THR A 106 3.29 12.34 -8.61
N ASP A 107 2.97 11.15 -8.09
CA ASP A 107 2.67 9.96 -8.88
C ASP A 107 1.61 9.06 -8.20
N TRP A 108 0.56 9.68 -7.64
CA TRP A 108 -0.49 8.96 -6.91
C TRP A 108 -1.10 7.80 -7.71
N TYR A 109 -1.48 8.06 -8.97
CA TYR A 109 -2.15 7.06 -9.80
C TYR A 109 -1.25 5.85 -10.02
N GLY A 110 0.02 6.07 -10.38
CA GLY A 110 1.01 5.01 -10.53
C GLY A 110 1.21 4.23 -9.23
N GLU A 111 1.35 4.93 -8.10
CA GLU A 111 1.56 4.30 -6.80
C GLU A 111 0.36 3.45 -6.35
N ALA A 112 -0.86 3.98 -6.46
CA ALA A 112 -2.08 3.26 -6.10
C ALA A 112 -2.27 2.01 -6.97
N ARG A 113 -2.05 2.16 -8.28
CA ARG A 113 -2.11 1.07 -9.25
C ARG A 113 -1.15 -0.06 -8.91
N TYR A 114 0.13 0.26 -8.76
CA TYR A 114 1.15 -0.75 -8.44
C TYR A 114 0.89 -1.42 -7.09
N PHE A 115 0.43 -0.68 -6.09
CA PHE A 115 0.10 -1.26 -4.80
C PHE A 115 -1.01 -2.32 -4.90
N ILE A 116 -2.10 -2.02 -5.61
CA ILE A 116 -3.22 -2.94 -5.81
C ILE A 116 -2.75 -4.18 -6.60
N GLU A 117 -2.00 -3.98 -7.69
CA GLU A 117 -1.42 -5.07 -8.47
C GLU A 117 -0.53 -5.99 -7.62
N PHE A 118 0.34 -5.42 -6.77
CA PHE A 118 1.20 -6.21 -5.89
C PHE A 118 0.41 -6.98 -4.82
N CYS A 119 -0.68 -6.42 -4.29
CA CYS A 119 -1.57 -7.15 -3.38
C CYS A 119 -2.23 -8.35 -4.09
N GLY A 120 -2.73 -8.15 -5.32
CA GLY A 120 -3.31 -9.20 -6.15
C GLY A 120 -2.31 -10.33 -6.43
N HIS A 121 -1.09 -9.98 -6.86
CA HIS A 121 -0.02 -10.96 -7.11
C HIS A 121 0.47 -11.69 -5.85
N ALA A 122 0.34 -11.05 -4.69
CA ALA A 122 0.64 -11.67 -3.40
C ALA A 122 -0.49 -12.57 -2.87
N GLY A 123 -1.64 -12.61 -3.56
CA GLY A 123 -2.75 -13.51 -3.27
C GLY A 123 -3.93 -12.89 -2.52
N VAL A 124 -4.00 -11.56 -2.41
CA VAL A 124 -5.22 -10.89 -1.91
C VAL A 124 -6.19 -10.75 -3.08
N ASP A 125 -7.38 -11.32 -2.93
CA ASP A 125 -8.40 -11.22 -3.97
C ASP A 125 -8.96 -9.78 -4.07
N GLU A 126 -9.43 -9.44 -5.27
CA GLU A 126 -9.93 -8.11 -5.61
C GLU A 126 -11.15 -7.70 -4.76
N ALA A 127 -12.06 -8.63 -4.48
CA ALA A 127 -13.25 -8.34 -3.66
C ALA A 127 -12.86 -7.93 -2.24
N THR A 128 -11.86 -8.58 -1.66
CA THR A 128 -11.27 -8.20 -0.36
C THR A 128 -10.65 -6.80 -0.42
N LEU A 129 -9.89 -6.47 -1.47
CA LEU A 129 -9.31 -5.13 -1.62
C LEU A 129 -10.39 -4.04 -1.75
N HIS A 130 -11.44 -4.29 -2.55
CA HIS A 130 -12.56 -3.36 -2.69
C HIS A 130 -13.32 -3.17 -1.39
N ALA A 131 -13.53 -4.23 -0.61
CA ALA A 131 -14.17 -4.14 0.70
C ALA A 131 -13.34 -3.28 1.68
N LEU A 132 -12.01 -3.44 1.69
CA LEU A 132 -11.11 -2.63 2.51
C LEU A 132 -11.12 -1.16 2.08
N LEU A 133 -11.10 -0.88 0.77
CA LEU A 133 -11.22 0.49 0.26
C LEU A 133 -12.52 1.15 0.71
N LYS A 134 -13.66 0.49 0.52
CA LYS A 134 -14.96 0.98 0.98
C LYS A 134 -14.95 1.28 2.48
N GLN A 135 -14.37 0.39 3.29
CA GLN A 135 -14.27 0.58 4.73
C GLN A 135 -13.42 1.80 5.11
N CYS A 136 -12.23 1.93 4.52
CA CYS A 136 -11.28 3.00 4.86
C CYS A 136 -11.75 4.37 4.36
N PHE A 137 -12.45 4.42 3.24
CA PHE A 137 -12.94 5.66 2.63
C PHE A 137 -14.39 5.99 2.98
N ALA A 138 -15.07 5.20 3.82
CA ALA A 138 -16.47 5.41 4.21
C ALA A 138 -16.78 6.80 4.80
N LYS A 139 -15.77 7.50 5.34
CA LYS A 139 -15.90 8.82 5.96
C LYS A 139 -15.26 9.95 5.15
N VAL A 140 -14.63 9.65 4.01
CA VAL A 140 -14.19 10.68 3.06
C VAL A 140 -15.45 11.23 2.39
N ASN A 141 -15.57 12.54 2.25
CA ASN A 141 -16.81 13.30 1.96
C ASN A 141 -17.56 12.93 0.66
N ARG A 142 -17.09 11.92 -0.07
CA ARG A 142 -17.78 11.31 -1.21
C ARG A 142 -17.75 9.80 -1.05
N PRO A 143 -18.90 9.11 -0.98
CA PRO A 143 -18.91 7.65 -1.00
C PRO A 143 -18.35 7.18 -2.35
N ILE A 144 -17.26 6.40 -2.31
CA ILE A 144 -16.74 5.69 -3.47
C ILE A 144 -17.82 4.69 -3.90
N ARG A 145 -18.47 4.97 -5.04
CA ARG A 145 -19.39 4.02 -5.66
C ARG A 145 -18.55 3.06 -6.51
N VAL A 146 -18.00 2.04 -5.85
CA VAL A 146 -17.54 0.80 -6.50
C VAL A 146 -18.71 -0.17 -6.56
#